data_AF-A0A183B656-F1
#
_entry.id   AF-A0A183B656-F1
#
_cell.length_a   1.000
_cell.length_b   1.000
_cell.length_c   1.000
_cell.angle_alpha   90.00
_cell.angle_beta   90.00
_cell.angle_gamma   90.00
#
_symmetry.space_group_name_H-M   'P 1'
#
loop_
_entity.id
_entity.type
_entity.pdbx_description
1 polymer ?
#
loop_
_entity_poly.entity_id
_entity_poly.type
_entity_poly.pdbx_seq_one_letter_code
_entity_poly.pdbx_strand_id
1 'polypeptide(L)'
;MTDSTMSLNVINVTLNMDTVNFLGISIVGQSNKAGDGGIYVGSIMRGGAVAQDGRIEPGDMILEVNRISFEDMSNDEAVRVLREEVQKPG
;
A
#
# COMPACT_ATOMS: atom_id res chain seq x y z
N MET A 1 -27.04 -0.17 22.20
CA MET A 1 -25.61 -0.53 22.29
C MET A 1 -25.04 -0.27 20.93
N THR A 2 -24.07 0.64 20.81
CA THR A 2 -23.55 1.07 19.51
C THR A 2 -22.75 -0.07 18.89
N ASP A 3 -23.30 -0.69 17.85
CA ASP A 3 -22.51 -1.38 16.83
C ASP A 3 -21.67 -0.31 16.13
N SER A 4 -20.60 0.13 16.79
CA SER A 4 -19.50 0.78 16.12
C SER A 4 -18.72 -0.33 15.43
N THR A 5 -19.28 -0.85 14.33
CA THR A 5 -18.46 -1.47 13.30
C THR A 5 -17.38 -0.45 13.00
N MET A 6 -16.15 -0.74 13.42
CA MET A 6 -14.95 -0.01 13.01
C MET A 6 -14.95 -0.06 11.49
N SER A 7 -15.55 0.95 10.87
CA SER A 7 -15.68 1.02 9.43
C SER A 7 -14.27 1.30 8.94
N LEU A 8 -13.64 0.29 8.34
CA LEU A 8 -12.35 0.47 7.68
C LEU A 8 -12.55 1.59 6.65
N ASN A 9 -11.89 2.72 6.86
CA ASN A 9 -11.96 3.83 5.91
C ASN A 9 -11.05 3.49 4.73
N VAL A 10 -11.58 2.74 3.76
CA VAL A 10 -10.87 2.41 2.52
C VAL A 10 -10.89 3.62 1.61
N ILE A 11 -9.70 4.16 1.32
CA ILE A 11 -9.53 5.28 0.39
C ILE A 11 -8.86 4.80 -0.89
N ASN A 12 -9.29 5.34 -2.03
CA ASN A 12 -8.60 5.15 -3.31
C ASN A 12 -7.74 6.38 -3.59
N VAL A 13 -6.45 6.15 -3.80
CA VAL A 13 -5.46 7.21 -4.04
C VAL A 13 -4.85 7.01 -5.43
N THR A 14 -4.94 8.03 -6.27
CA THR A 14 -4.26 8.08 -7.56
C THR A 14 -3.08 9.02 -7.45
N LEU A 15 -1.88 8.49 -7.62
CA LEU A 15 -0.63 9.24 -7.50
C LEU A 15 -0.17 9.67 -8.89
N ASN A 16 0.15 10.96 -9.05
CA ASN A 16 0.77 11.46 -10.27
C ASN A 16 2.28 11.20 -10.22
N MET A 17 2.78 10.42 -11.17
CA MET A 17 4.20 10.08 -11.29
C MET A 17 4.94 10.93 -12.34
N ASP A 18 4.29 11.92 -12.96
CA ASP A 18 4.91 12.80 -13.98
C ASP A 18 5.96 13.73 -13.36
N THR A 19 5.79 14.06 -12.08
CA THR A 19 6.69 14.95 -11.33
C THR A 19 7.71 14.21 -10.48
N VAL A 20 7.55 12.89 -10.30
CA VAL A 20 8.33 12.06 -9.38
C VAL A 20 8.52 10.66 -9.94
N ASN A 21 9.76 10.21 -10.00
CA ASN A 21 10.11 8.91 -10.59
C ASN A 21 9.94 7.72 -9.62
N PHE A 22 9.37 7.93 -8.43
CA PHE A 22 9.22 6.88 -7.41
C PHE A 22 8.11 7.22 -6.40
N LEU A 23 7.47 6.17 -5.85
CA LEU A 23 6.43 6.32 -4.83
C LEU A 23 6.97 6.88 -3.50
N GLY A 24 8.12 6.39 -3.08
CA GLY A 24 8.75 6.78 -1.81
C GLY A 24 8.10 6.14 -0.59
N ILE A 25 7.75 4.86 -0.66
CA ILE A 25 7.24 4.10 0.48
C ILE A 25 8.08 2.86 0.74
N SER A 26 8.17 2.49 2.02
CA SER A 26 8.60 1.18 2.46
C SER A 26 7.35 0.38 2.81
N ILE A 27 7.35 -0.90 2.46
CA ILE A 27 6.27 -1.81 2.84
C ILE A 27 6.76 -2.86 3.83
N VAL A 28 5.85 -3.27 4.70
CA VAL A 28 6.06 -4.33 5.69
C VAL A 28 5.01 -5.39 5.43
N GLY A 29 5.46 -6.58 5.09
CA GLY A 29 4.61 -7.74 5.03
C GLY A 29 4.41 -8.33 6.42
N GLN A 30 3.17 -8.47 6.86
CA GLN A 30 2.85 -9.11 8.12
C GLN A 30 2.35 -10.53 7.83
N SER A 31 2.93 -11.54 8.45
CA SER A 31 2.46 -12.93 8.32
C SER A 31 1.79 -13.35 9.62
N ASN A 32 0.46 -13.36 9.64
CA ASN A 32 -0.26 -14.01 10.74
C ASN A 32 -0.27 -15.51 10.51
N LYS A 33 -0.01 -16.30 11.57
CA LYS A 33 -0.09 -17.77 11.54
C LYS A 33 -1.47 -18.31 11.13
N ALA A 34 -2.49 -17.44 11.08
CA ALA A 34 -3.84 -17.74 10.67
C ALA A 34 -4.09 -17.57 9.15
N GLY A 35 -3.12 -17.09 8.37
CA GLY A 35 -3.26 -16.91 6.92
C GLY A 35 -3.59 -15.49 6.48
N ASP A 36 -4.08 -14.64 7.38
CA ASP A 36 -4.43 -13.24 7.08
C ASP A 36 -3.21 -12.31 7.18
N GLY A 37 -2.26 -12.51 6.28
CA GLY A 37 -1.06 -11.69 6.20
C GLY A 37 -1.23 -10.48 5.28
N GLY A 38 -1.35 -9.28 5.84
CA GLY A 38 -1.53 -8.04 5.09
C GLY A 38 -0.24 -7.32 4.72
N ILE A 39 -0.32 -6.43 3.73
CA ILE A 39 0.76 -5.51 3.36
C ILE A 39 0.48 -4.14 3.93
N TYR A 40 1.44 -3.61 4.67
CA TYR A 40 1.32 -2.33 5.34
C TYR A 40 2.40 -1.36 4.88
N VAL A 41 2.09 -0.06 4.91
CA VAL A 41 3.07 0.99 4.71
C VAL A 41 3.94 1.08 5.96
N GLY A 42 5.22 0.74 5.85
CA GLY A 42 6.18 0.82 6.95
C GLY A 42 6.73 2.22 7.18
N SER A 43 7.07 2.94 6.10
CA SER A 43 7.54 4.32 6.19
C SER A 43 7.35 5.06 4.88
N ILE A 44 7.34 6.39 4.96
CA ILE A 44 7.20 7.28 3.82
C ILE A 44 8.46 8.14 3.70
N MET A 45 9.10 8.08 2.55
CA MET A 45 10.27 8.86 2.19
C MET A 45 9.86 10.23 1.65
N ARG A 46 10.46 11.30 2.18
CA ARG A 46 10.23 12.66 1.69
C ARG A 46 10.64 12.76 0.22
N GLY A 47 9.81 13.44 -0.57
CA GLY A 47 10.05 13.69 -1.99
C GLY A 47 9.49 12.63 -2.95
N GLY A 48 8.95 11.51 -2.45
CA GLY A 48 8.21 10.55 -3.27
C GLY A 48 6.76 10.97 -3.52
N ALA A 49 6.11 10.34 -4.49
CA ALA A 49 4.71 10.61 -4.86
C ALA A 49 3.75 10.51 -3.67
N VAL A 50 3.93 9.50 -2.83
CA VAL A 50 3.09 9.27 -1.66
C VAL A 50 3.24 10.40 -0.64
N ALA A 51 4.46 10.87 -0.42
CA ALA A 51 4.73 11.98 0.50
C ALA A 51 4.16 13.31 -0.01
N GLN A 52 4.10 13.50 -1.34
CA GLN A 52 3.51 14.71 -1.94
C GLN A 52 1.99 14.70 -1.87
N ASP A 53 1.37 13.53 -2.02
CA ASP A 53 -0.08 13.36 -1.90
C ASP A 53 -0.55 13.55 -0.44
N GLY A 54 0.18 12.96 0.52
CA GLY A 54 -0.02 13.18 1.94
C GLY A 54 -1.26 12.52 2.56
N ARG A 55 -2.04 11.74 1.78
CA ARG A 55 -3.21 11.00 2.30
C ARG A 55 -2.87 9.62 2.86
N ILE A 56 -1.76 9.03 2.42
CA ILE A 56 -1.29 7.72 2.87
C ILE A 56 -0.29 7.96 4.01
N GLU A 57 -0.40 7.17 5.07
CA GLU A 57 0.45 7.26 6.26
C GLU A 57 1.09 5.89 6.60
N PRO A 58 2.21 5.87 7.33
CA PRO A 58 2.76 4.62 7.86
C PRO A 58 1.75 3.94 8.79
N GLY A 59 1.50 2.64 8.57
CA GLY A 59 0.48 1.86 9.25
C GLY A 59 -0.74 1.55 8.38
N ASP A 60 -0.92 2.26 7.26
CA ASP A 60 -1.99 1.98 6.31
C ASP A 60 -1.81 0.63 5.64
N MET A 61 -2.93 -0.09 5.46
CA MET A 61 -2.96 -1.37 4.75
C MET A 61 -3.18 -1.14 3.26
N ILE A 62 -2.32 -1.74 2.44
CA ILE A 62 -2.45 -1.74 0.99
C ILE A 62 -3.31 -2.95 0.60
N LEU A 63 -4.49 -2.67 0.07
CA LEU A 63 -5.42 -3.70 -0.42
C LEU A 63 -5.26 -3.94 -1.92
N GLU A 64 -5.04 -2.88 -2.70
CA GLU A 64 -4.96 -2.94 -4.16
C GLU A 64 -3.98 -1.91 -4.71
N VAL A 65 -3.23 -2.25 -5.75
CA VAL A 65 -2.38 -1.35 -6.54
C VAL A 65 -2.55 -1.66 -8.00
N ASN A 66 -2.82 -0.65 -8.82
CA ASN A 66 -3.03 -0.79 -10.27
C ASN A 66 -4.04 -1.90 -10.63
N ARG A 67 -5.13 -2.06 -9.85
CA ARG A 67 -6.15 -3.11 -10.03
C ARG A 67 -5.69 -4.53 -9.68
N ILE A 68 -4.57 -4.67 -9.01
CA ILE A 68 -4.07 -5.94 -8.48
C ILE A 68 -4.33 -5.98 -6.98
N SER A 69 -5.20 -6.90 -6.55
CA SER A 69 -5.51 -7.13 -5.13
C SER A 69 -4.38 -7.89 -4.44
N PHE A 70 -4.08 -7.50 -3.20
CA PHE A 70 -3.08 -8.10 -2.32
C PHE A 70 -3.69 -8.99 -1.22
N GLU A 71 -5.02 -9.09 -1.13
CA GLU A 71 -5.70 -9.81 -0.04
C GLU A 71 -5.34 -11.30 0.03
N ASP A 72 -5.17 -11.96 -1.12
CA ASP A 72 -4.83 -13.39 -1.21
C ASP A 72 -3.35 -13.63 -1.56
N MET A 73 -2.51 -12.58 -1.54
CA MET A 73 -1.10 -12.69 -1.89
C MET A 73 -0.25 -13.01 -0.67
N SER A 74 0.74 -13.89 -0.85
CA SER A 74 1.80 -14.03 0.15
C SER A 74 2.61 -12.73 0.24
N ASN A 75 3.22 -12.46 1.40
CA ASN A 75 4.05 -11.28 1.59
C ASN A 75 5.15 -11.12 0.52
N ASP A 76 5.77 -12.23 0.12
CA ASP A 76 6.82 -12.22 -0.89
C ASP A 76 6.27 -11.90 -2.29
N GLU A 77 5.12 -12.46 -2.66
CA GLU A 77 4.45 -12.17 -3.93
C GLU A 77 3.98 -10.73 -3.98
N ALA A 78 3.37 -10.25 -2.91
CA ALA A 78 2.92 -8.89 -2.79
C ALA A 78 4.07 -7.89 -2.93
N VAL A 79 5.18 -8.12 -2.23
CA VAL A 79 6.38 -7.27 -2.35
C VAL A 79 6.91 -7.28 -3.79
N ARG A 80 6.91 -8.45 -4.45
CA ARG A 80 7.35 -8.58 -5.84
C ARG A 80 6.43 -7.82 -6.79
N VAL A 81 5.12 -8.05 -6.72
CA VAL A 81 4.11 -7.39 -7.56
C VAL A 81 4.15 -5.89 -7.36
N LEU A 82 4.19 -5.41 -6.11
CA LEU A 82 4.28 -3.99 -5.84
C LEU A 82 5.54 -3.38 -6.46
N ARG A 83 6.69 -4.05 -6.33
CA ARG A 83 7.94 -3.58 -6.98
C ARG A 83 7.80 -3.53 -8.50
N GLU A 84 7.19 -4.53 -9.12
CA GLU A 84 6.97 -4.57 -10.56
C GLU A 84 6.02 -3.46 -11.02
N GLU A 85 4.91 -3.25 -10.32
CA GLU A 85 3.92 -2.22 -10.64
C GLU A 85 4.44 -0.79 -10.45
N VAL A 86 5.37 -0.60 -9.51
CA VAL A 86 5.99 0.70 -9.25
C VAL A 86 7.19 0.98 -10.17
N GLN A 87 7.84 -0.07 -10.69
CA GLN A 87 8.98 0.05 -11.60
C GLN A 87 8.59 0.10 -13.07
N LYS A 88 7.36 -0.32 -13.43
CA LYS A 88 6.87 -0.19 -14.81
C LYS A 88 6.88 1.29 -15.20
N PRO A 89 7.70 1.70 -16.18
CA PRO A 89 7.57 3.03 -16.78
C PRO A 89 6.21 3.06 -17.47
N GLY A 90 5.41 4.08 -17.17
CA GLY A 90 4.22 4.41 -17.96
C GLY A 90 4.57 4.76 -19.40
#